data_AF-A0A942RQZ8-F1
#
_entry.id   AF-A0A942RQZ8-F1
#
_cell.length_a   1.000
_cell.length_b   1.000
_cell.length_c   1.000
_cell.angle_alpha   90.00
_cell.angle_beta   90.00
_cell.angle_gamma   90.00
#
_symmetry.space_group_name_H-M   'P 1'
#
loop_
_entity.id
_entity.type
_entity.pdbx_description
1 polymer ?
#
loop_
_entity_poly.entity_id
_entity_poly.type
_entity_poly.pdbx_seq_one_letter_code
_entity_poly.pdbx_strand_id
1 'polypeptide(L)'
;MFEEKNQNQPSDNIIEEEKKLFGETDDQKNFNLNKSSVTISKEFVRKKRKFPIILILVIIILIGLIAIIFQSFLSGDSTTNQQIVEPKNTEGKLSEENQLVARPIIIDTDGDGLTDEEELTLGTSINNTDTDSDGLFDFEEVKIYGTDPLNPDTDGDGYLDGEEVKAGYNPLDPRPGAKLLDLLKEIEETEKIEEGNEESNL
;
A
#
# COMPACT_ATOMS: atom_id res chain seq x y z
N MET A 1 67.30 -35.38 40.50
CA MET A 1 66.88 -36.79 40.51
C MET A 1 65.37 -36.78 40.39
N PHE A 2 64.87 -37.26 39.24
CA PHE A 2 63.49 -37.47 38.79
C PHE A 2 62.59 -36.28 38.38
N GLU A 3 62.31 -36.25 37.06
CA GLU A 3 61.03 -36.15 36.33
C GLU A 3 59.73 -35.97 37.18
N GLU A 4 58.66 -35.29 36.73
CA GLU A 4 58.00 -35.41 35.43
C GLU A 4 56.98 -34.27 35.19
N LYS A 5 56.53 -34.14 33.94
CA LYS A 5 55.66 -33.12 33.35
C LYS A 5 54.23 -33.11 33.90
N ASN A 6 53.57 -31.95 33.91
CA ASN A 6 52.19 -31.89 33.39
C ASN A 6 51.78 -30.47 32.94
N GLN A 7 51.40 -30.35 31.67
CA GLN A 7 50.69 -29.21 31.11
C GLN A 7 49.18 -29.42 31.33
N ASN A 8 48.44 -28.43 31.84
CA ASN A 8 47.10 -28.13 31.33
C ASN A 8 46.50 -26.83 31.88
N GLN A 9 45.69 -26.24 31.02
CA GLN A 9 45.12 -24.90 30.94
C GLN A 9 44.17 -24.48 32.10
N PRO A 10 43.87 -23.17 32.21
CA PRO A 10 43.04 -22.63 33.28
C PRO A 10 41.53 -22.66 32.95
N SER A 11 40.77 -22.95 34.02
CA SER A 11 39.45 -22.45 34.44
C SER A 11 38.50 -21.85 33.39
N ASP A 12 37.31 -22.45 33.29
CA ASP A 12 36.02 -21.75 33.34
C ASP A 12 34.91 -22.77 33.69
N ASN A 13 34.51 -22.80 34.96
CA ASN A 13 33.39 -23.61 35.47
C ASN A 13 32.55 -22.74 36.40
N ILE A 14 31.61 -22.00 35.81
CA ILE A 14 30.48 -21.30 36.44
C ILE A 14 29.39 -21.44 35.36
N ILE A 15 28.33 -22.23 35.47
CA ILE A 15 27.13 -22.04 36.31
C ILE A 15 26.41 -23.42 36.30
N GLU A 16 26.39 -24.12 37.43
CA GLU A 16 25.48 -25.23 37.71
C GLU A 16 24.91 -24.99 39.11
N GLU A 17 23.84 -24.21 39.20
CA GLU A 17 22.90 -24.20 40.34
C GLU A 17 21.74 -23.27 39.99
N GLU A 18 20.61 -23.83 39.52
CA GLU A 18 19.22 -23.36 39.76
C GLU A 18 18.22 -24.15 38.89
N LYS A 19 18.10 -25.45 39.14
CA LYS A 19 16.97 -26.29 38.67
C LYS A 19 16.35 -27.10 39.80
N LYS A 20 15.98 -26.44 40.90
CA LYS A 20 15.12 -27.02 41.94
C LYS A 20 14.18 -25.97 42.53
N LEU A 21 13.20 -25.54 41.75
CA LEU A 21 11.99 -24.93 42.29
C LEU A 21 10.87 -25.01 41.26
N PHE A 22 10.15 -26.13 41.21
CA PHE A 22 8.68 -26.14 41.23
C PHE A 22 8.19 -27.59 41.27
N GLY A 23 7.28 -27.84 42.20
CA GLY A 23 6.80 -29.15 42.58
C GLY A 23 5.92 -29.80 41.52
N GLU A 24 6.07 -31.11 41.50
CA GLU A 24 5.30 -32.13 40.82
C GLU A 24 3.89 -32.25 41.42
N THR A 25 2.86 -32.18 40.57
CA THR A 25 1.52 -32.71 40.88
C THR A 25 1.03 -33.49 39.67
N ASP A 26 0.93 -34.80 39.87
CA ASP A 26 0.31 -35.79 39.00
C ASP A 26 -1.15 -35.45 38.70
N ASP A 27 -1.51 -35.38 37.42
CA ASP A 27 -2.86 -35.64 36.92
C ASP A 27 -2.82 -35.95 35.42
N GLN A 28 -2.20 -37.08 35.06
CA GLN A 28 -2.39 -37.69 33.73
C GLN A 28 -3.76 -38.36 33.66
N LYS A 29 -4.78 -37.57 33.33
CA LYS A 29 -6.12 -38.08 33.03
C LYS A 29 -6.16 -38.61 31.59
N ASN A 30 -5.98 -39.92 31.48
CA ASN A 30 -6.27 -40.82 30.37
C ASN A 30 -7.24 -40.25 29.30
N PHE A 31 -6.71 -39.83 28.15
CA PHE A 31 -7.51 -39.75 26.92
C PHE A 31 -7.41 -41.08 26.18
N ASN A 32 -8.47 -41.88 26.38
CA ASN A 32 -8.67 -43.19 25.79
C ASN A 32 -8.72 -43.09 24.26
N LEU A 33 -7.69 -43.58 23.56
CA LEU A 33 -7.71 -43.73 22.10
C LEU A 33 -8.72 -44.83 21.72
N ASN A 34 -9.93 -44.41 21.36
CA ASN A 34 -10.90 -45.24 20.67
C ASN A 34 -10.40 -45.56 19.26
N LYS A 35 -9.77 -46.72 19.14
CA LYS A 35 -9.30 -47.31 17.88
C LYS A 35 -10.50 -47.74 17.02
N SER A 36 -11.15 -46.78 16.38
CA SER A 36 -12.15 -47.03 15.34
C SER A 36 -11.42 -47.12 14.00
N SER A 37 -11.19 -48.34 13.54
CA SER A 37 -10.63 -48.64 12.22
C SER A 37 -11.56 -48.16 11.11
N VAL A 38 -11.30 -46.97 10.58
CA VAL A 38 -11.95 -46.47 9.35
C VAL A 38 -11.18 -47.05 8.16
N THR A 39 -11.71 -48.12 7.60
CA THR A 39 -11.24 -48.70 6.34
C THR A 39 -11.65 -47.76 5.20
N ILE A 40 -10.73 -46.93 4.71
CA ILE A 40 -10.97 -46.09 3.53
C ILE A 40 -10.75 -46.95 2.28
N SER A 41 -11.85 -47.45 1.71
CA SER A 41 -11.88 -48.08 0.39
C SER A 41 -11.42 -47.07 -0.68
N LYS A 42 -10.30 -47.37 -1.36
CA LYS A 42 -9.87 -46.68 -2.58
C LYS A 42 -10.73 -47.14 -3.75
N GLU A 43 -11.81 -46.41 -4.03
CA GLU A 43 -12.55 -46.49 -5.29
C GLU A 43 -12.56 -45.11 -5.95
N PHE A 44 -11.42 -44.74 -6.56
CA PHE A 44 -11.33 -43.53 -7.36
C PHE A 44 -11.82 -43.83 -8.77
N VAL A 45 -13.14 -43.82 -8.96
CA VAL A 45 -13.76 -43.93 -10.28
C VAL A 45 -13.33 -42.73 -11.12
N ARG A 46 -12.45 -42.98 -12.10
CA ARG A 46 -11.95 -41.98 -13.05
C ARG A 46 -13.06 -41.59 -14.03
N LYS A 47 -13.98 -40.72 -13.61
CA LYS A 47 -14.98 -40.13 -14.52
C LYS A 47 -14.23 -39.16 -15.45
N LYS A 48 -14.04 -39.52 -16.73
CA LYS A 48 -13.59 -38.61 -17.77
C LYS A 48 -14.61 -37.46 -17.87
N ARG A 49 -14.37 -36.36 -17.15
CA ARG A 49 -15.09 -35.11 -17.35
C ARG A 49 -14.72 -34.65 -18.76
N LYS A 50 -15.67 -34.75 -19.71
CA LYS A 50 -15.57 -34.03 -20.97
C LYS A 50 -15.61 -32.56 -20.57
N PHE A 51 -14.44 -31.94 -20.38
CA PHE A 51 -14.39 -30.49 -20.26
C PHE A 51 -15.15 -29.95 -21.46
N PRO A 52 -16.10 -29.02 -21.27
CA PRO A 52 -16.88 -28.51 -22.38
C PRO A 52 -15.91 -27.78 -23.31
N ILE A 53 -15.49 -28.44 -24.38
CA ILE A 53 -14.63 -27.86 -25.43
C ILE A 53 -15.25 -26.54 -25.92
N ILE A 54 -16.58 -26.45 -25.85
CA ILE A 54 -17.39 -25.25 -26.06
C ILE A 54 -16.93 -24.07 -25.19
N LEU A 55 -16.62 -24.28 -23.90
CA LEU A 55 -16.15 -23.21 -23.01
C LEU A 55 -14.79 -22.66 -23.45
N ILE A 56 -13.88 -23.55 -23.88
CA ILE A 56 -12.56 -23.16 -24.40
C ILE A 56 -12.72 -22.37 -25.70
N LEU A 57 -13.62 -22.81 -26.59
CA LEU A 57 -13.92 -22.09 -27.83
C LEU A 57 -14.53 -20.69 -27.57
N VAL A 58 -15.42 -20.57 -26.58
CA VAL A 58 -16.00 -19.28 -26.17
C VAL A 58 -14.93 -18.32 -25.65
N ILE A 59 -13.99 -18.82 -24.83
CA ILE A 59 -12.89 -18.01 -24.30
C ILE A 59 -11.97 -17.52 -25.44
N ILE A 60 -11.64 -18.38 -26.42
CA ILE A 60 -10.81 -17.99 -27.57
C ILE A 60 -11.49 -16.91 -28.41
N ILE A 61 -12.80 -17.02 -28.65
CA ILE A 61 -13.57 -16.01 -29.39
C ILE A 61 -13.56 -14.67 -28.63
N LEU A 62 -13.74 -14.70 -27.30
CA LEU A 62 -13.75 -13.50 -26.47
C LEU A 62 -12.39 -12.77 -26.49
N ILE A 63 -11.28 -13.52 -26.37
CA ILE A 63 -9.92 -12.98 -26.46
C ILE A 63 -9.67 -12.36 -27.84
N GLY A 64 -10.16 -13.00 -28.91
CA GLY A 64 -10.07 -12.46 -30.27
C GLY A 64 -10.81 -11.12 -30.43
N LEU A 65 -12.02 -11.01 -29.88
CA LEU A 65 -12.80 -9.75 -29.91
C LEU A 65 -12.10 -8.63 -29.13
N ILE A 66 -11.55 -8.94 -27.96
CA ILE A 66 -10.79 -7.99 -27.14
C ILE A 66 -9.55 -7.51 -27.90
N ALA A 67 -8.82 -8.40 -28.58
CA ALA A 67 -7.63 -8.05 -29.34
C ALA A 67 -7.93 -7.11 -30.53
N ILE A 68 -9.06 -7.27 -31.21
CA ILE A 68 -9.50 -6.38 -32.31
C ILE A 68 -9.77 -4.97 -31.79
N ILE A 69 -10.43 -4.86 -30.63
CA ILE A 69 -10.69 -3.58 -29.97
C ILE A 69 -9.38 -2.92 -29.52
N PHE A 70 -8.47 -3.71 -28.94
CA PHE A 70 -7.16 -3.24 -28.48
C PHE A 70 -6.25 -2.78 -29.63
N GLN A 71 -6.28 -3.44 -30.79
CA GLN A 71 -5.53 -2.99 -31.97
C GLN A 71 -5.97 -1.60 -32.47
N SER A 72 -7.24 -1.24 -32.28
CA SER A 72 -7.74 0.08 -32.66
C SER A 72 -7.23 1.18 -31.71
N PHE A 73 -6.90 0.82 -30.47
CA PHE A 73 -6.41 1.75 -29.45
C PHE A 73 -4.90 2.05 -29.58
N LEU A 74 -4.10 1.10 -30.08
CA LEU A 74 -2.65 1.32 -30.29
C LEU A 74 -2.32 2.18 -31.52
N SER A 75 -3.29 2.50 -32.37
CA SER A 75 -3.08 3.35 -33.56
C SER A 75 -3.22 4.84 -33.25
N GLY A 76 -2.72 5.29 -32.10
CA GLY A 76 -2.57 6.70 -31.76
C GLY A 76 -1.49 7.34 -32.63
N ASP A 77 -1.91 8.05 -33.67
CA ASP A 77 -1.06 8.79 -34.60
C ASP A 77 -0.26 9.87 -33.85
N SER A 78 1.02 9.58 -33.60
CA SER A 78 2.00 10.54 -33.09
C SER A 78 2.53 11.38 -34.26
N THR A 79 1.72 12.30 -34.76
CA THR A 79 2.18 13.37 -35.64
C THR A 79 2.08 14.71 -34.93
N THR A 80 3.20 15.19 -34.42
CA THR A 80 3.50 16.63 -34.46
C THR A 80 5.02 16.81 -34.53
N ASN A 81 5.49 17.12 -35.74
CA ASN A 81 6.81 17.64 -36.02
C ASN A 81 7.05 18.93 -35.24
N GLN A 82 7.96 18.89 -34.27
CA GLN A 82 8.58 20.09 -33.68
C GLN A 82 9.69 20.57 -34.62
N GLN A 83 9.33 21.36 -35.64
CA GLN A 83 10.30 22.18 -36.37
C GLN A 83 10.38 23.54 -35.67
N ILE A 84 11.37 23.70 -34.80
CA ILE A 84 11.71 24.97 -34.15
C ILE A 84 12.26 25.91 -35.22
N VAL A 85 11.55 27.00 -35.51
CA VAL A 85 12.07 28.17 -36.22
C VAL A 85 11.82 29.40 -35.37
N GLU A 86 12.89 30.13 -35.07
CA GLU A 86 12.94 31.36 -34.26
C GLU A 86 11.94 32.44 -34.72
N PRO A 87 11.37 33.26 -33.82
CA PRO A 87 10.53 34.38 -34.22
C PRO A 87 11.39 35.61 -34.58
N LYS A 88 11.44 35.95 -35.88
CA LYS A 88 11.67 37.33 -36.33
C LYS A 88 10.32 38.06 -36.37
N ASN A 89 10.22 39.09 -35.55
CA ASN A 89 9.11 40.03 -35.51
C ASN A 89 8.92 40.74 -36.86
N THR A 90 7.75 40.60 -37.45
CA THR A 90 7.27 41.58 -38.43
C THR A 90 5.78 41.76 -38.24
N GLU A 91 5.43 42.97 -37.81
CA GLU A 91 4.07 43.46 -37.64
C GLU A 91 3.35 43.46 -39.00
N GLY A 92 2.21 42.79 -39.07
CA GLY A 92 1.46 42.66 -40.32
C GLY A 92 0.08 42.05 -40.11
N LYS A 93 -0.87 42.90 -39.70
CA LYS A 93 -2.32 42.82 -39.95
C LYS A 93 -2.84 41.45 -40.44
N LEU A 94 -3.22 40.55 -39.53
CA LEU A 94 -3.87 39.29 -39.86
C LEU A 94 -5.40 39.42 -39.92
N SER A 95 -5.94 38.88 -41.01
CA SER A 95 -7.34 38.73 -41.38
C SER A 95 -8.14 37.85 -40.41
N GLU A 96 -9.45 38.07 -40.40
CA GLU A 96 -10.50 37.50 -39.52
C GLU A 96 -10.72 35.96 -39.60
N GLU A 97 -9.66 35.14 -39.72
CA GLU A 97 -9.77 33.67 -39.77
C GLU A 97 -8.89 32.94 -38.72
N ASN A 98 -8.64 33.56 -37.56
CA ASN A 98 -7.90 32.92 -36.47
C ASN A 98 -8.58 33.12 -35.11
N GLN A 99 -9.81 32.63 -34.99
CA GLN A 99 -10.54 32.56 -33.72
C GLN A 99 -10.38 31.16 -33.07
N LEU A 100 -9.18 30.58 -33.10
CA LEU A 100 -8.75 29.62 -32.08
C LEU A 100 -7.98 30.40 -31.03
N VAL A 101 -8.71 30.92 -30.05
CA VAL A 101 -8.19 31.29 -28.74
C VAL A 101 -7.18 30.24 -28.30
N ALA A 102 -5.92 30.64 -28.17
CA ALA A 102 -4.85 29.79 -27.64
C ALA A 102 -5.30 29.23 -26.30
N ARG A 103 -5.68 27.95 -26.28
CA ARG A 103 -5.91 27.25 -25.02
C ARG A 103 -4.57 27.23 -24.29
N PRO A 104 -4.52 27.62 -23.00
CA PRO A 104 -3.31 27.41 -22.22
C PRO A 104 -2.99 25.91 -22.28
N ILE A 105 -1.76 25.58 -22.68
CA ILE A 105 -1.26 24.21 -22.57
C ILE A 105 -0.95 24.03 -21.10
N ILE A 106 -1.75 23.19 -20.45
CA ILE A 106 -1.50 22.75 -19.09
C ILE A 106 -0.54 21.56 -19.19
N ILE A 107 0.65 21.70 -18.61
CA ILE A 107 1.70 20.69 -18.62
C ILE A 107 1.66 19.99 -17.25
N ASP A 108 1.75 18.68 -17.30
CA ASP A 108 1.81 17.73 -16.18
C ASP A 108 2.86 16.71 -16.63
N THR A 109 4.11 16.91 -16.20
CA THR A 109 5.29 16.26 -16.78
C THR A 109 5.44 14.81 -16.32
N ASP A 110 5.04 14.48 -15.10
CA ASP A 110 5.12 13.12 -14.56
C ASP A 110 3.78 12.35 -14.58
N GLY A 111 2.67 13.06 -14.78
CA GLY A 111 1.36 12.48 -15.00
C GLY A 111 0.65 12.05 -13.71
N ASP A 112 0.98 12.64 -12.56
CA ASP A 112 0.31 12.34 -11.28
C ASP A 112 -1.05 13.06 -11.14
N GLY A 113 -1.28 14.12 -11.93
CA GLY A 113 -2.49 14.93 -11.93
C GLY A 113 -2.32 16.35 -11.37
N LEU A 114 -1.15 16.71 -10.85
CA LEU A 114 -0.73 18.08 -10.61
C LEU A 114 -0.09 18.66 -11.87
N THR A 115 -0.27 19.96 -12.08
CA THR A 115 0.39 20.67 -13.17
C THR A 115 1.79 21.10 -12.76
N ASP A 116 2.73 21.22 -13.70
CA ASP A 116 4.09 21.69 -13.43
C ASP A 116 4.11 23.02 -12.64
N GLU A 117 3.11 23.90 -12.86
CA GLU A 117 2.95 25.17 -12.12
C GLU A 117 2.47 24.95 -10.67
N GLU A 118 1.54 24.01 -10.45
CA GLU A 118 1.11 23.63 -9.10
C GLU A 118 2.26 22.99 -8.33
N GLU A 119 3.01 22.08 -8.95
CA GLU A 119 4.16 21.42 -8.33
C GLU A 119 5.25 22.43 -7.94
N LEU A 120 5.59 23.35 -8.84
CA LEU A 120 6.52 24.44 -8.54
C LEU A 120 6.05 25.33 -7.37
N THR A 121 4.73 25.47 -7.19
CA THR A 121 4.14 26.25 -6.10
C THR A 121 4.16 25.49 -4.77
N LEU A 122 3.95 24.17 -4.83
CA LEU A 122 3.97 23.27 -3.67
C LEU A 122 5.41 22.93 -3.23
N GLY A 123 6.37 23.03 -4.15
CA GLY A 123 7.77 22.63 -3.93
C GLY A 123 8.03 21.16 -4.25
N THR A 124 7.06 20.47 -4.86
CA THR A 124 7.19 19.09 -5.31
C THR A 124 7.96 18.99 -6.62
N SER A 125 8.25 17.75 -7.05
CA SER A 125 9.17 17.48 -8.15
C SER A 125 8.43 17.17 -9.45
N ILE A 126 8.53 18.07 -10.44
CA ILE A 126 7.91 17.97 -11.79
C ILE A 126 8.20 16.70 -12.62
N ASN A 127 8.97 15.76 -12.11
CA ASN A 127 9.36 14.54 -12.80
C ASN A 127 9.22 13.29 -11.90
N ASN A 128 8.55 13.42 -10.76
CA ASN A 128 8.42 12.38 -9.76
C ASN A 128 7.06 12.49 -9.06
N THR A 129 6.20 11.52 -9.34
CA THR A 129 4.80 11.49 -8.89
C THR A 129 4.60 11.36 -7.39
N ASP A 130 5.66 11.14 -6.62
CA ASP A 130 5.70 10.84 -5.17
C ASP A 130 7.01 11.44 -4.62
N THR A 131 6.97 12.73 -4.28
CA THR A 131 8.15 13.56 -4.03
C THR A 131 8.91 13.12 -2.79
N ASP A 132 8.23 12.72 -1.73
CA ASP A 132 8.85 12.29 -0.47
C ASP A 132 9.04 10.76 -0.36
N SER A 133 8.54 10.01 -1.35
CA SER A 133 8.75 8.57 -1.53
C SER A 133 8.13 7.70 -0.45
N ASP A 134 6.97 8.11 0.07
CA ASP A 134 6.23 7.38 1.10
C ASP A 134 5.22 6.34 0.51
N GLY A 135 4.99 6.42 -0.80
CA GLY A 135 4.07 5.56 -1.55
C GLY A 135 2.69 6.14 -1.83
N LEU A 136 2.46 7.43 -1.55
CA LEU A 136 1.29 8.22 -1.90
C LEU A 136 1.69 9.25 -2.99
N PHE A 137 0.83 9.52 -3.97
CA PHE A 137 1.18 10.51 -5.00
C PHE A 137 0.95 11.94 -4.51
N ASP A 138 1.79 12.89 -4.95
CA ASP A 138 1.69 14.31 -4.54
C ASP A 138 0.27 14.87 -4.79
N PHE A 139 -0.34 14.51 -5.92
CA PHE A 139 -1.75 14.83 -6.21
C PHE A 139 -2.71 14.28 -5.13
N GLU A 140 -2.55 13.02 -4.72
CA GLU A 140 -3.42 12.38 -3.74
C GLU A 140 -3.26 13.03 -2.37
N GLU A 141 -2.03 13.32 -1.97
CA GLU A 141 -1.71 14.04 -0.74
C GLU A 141 -2.40 15.41 -0.70
N VAL A 142 -2.21 16.22 -1.74
CA VAL A 142 -2.71 17.59 -1.78
C VAL A 142 -4.24 17.66 -1.97
N LYS A 143 -4.83 16.78 -2.78
CA LYS A 143 -6.24 16.89 -3.19
C LYS A 143 -7.18 15.94 -2.45
N ILE A 144 -6.69 14.86 -1.86
CA ILE A 144 -7.52 13.81 -1.24
C ILE A 144 -7.29 13.73 0.26
N TYR A 145 -6.04 13.57 0.71
CA TYR A 145 -5.74 13.27 2.11
C TYR A 145 -5.41 14.51 2.95
N GLY A 146 -4.88 15.55 2.32
CA GLY A 146 -4.45 16.77 3.01
C GLY A 146 -3.14 16.61 3.78
N THR A 147 -2.29 15.66 3.37
CA THR A 147 -0.93 15.44 3.89
C THR A 147 0.05 16.41 3.21
N ASP A 148 1.28 16.49 3.73
CA ASP A 148 2.35 17.33 3.19
C ASP A 148 3.21 16.51 2.20
N PRO A 149 3.17 16.79 0.88
CA PRO A 149 3.87 16.00 -0.14
C PRO A 149 5.41 16.09 -0.10
N LEU A 150 5.94 16.79 0.89
CA LEU A 150 7.37 16.91 1.16
C LEU A 150 7.78 16.23 2.47
N ASN A 151 6.84 15.58 3.16
CA ASN A 151 7.06 14.98 4.46
C ASN A 151 6.34 13.62 4.55
N PRO A 152 7.10 12.51 4.56
CA PRO A 152 6.52 11.17 4.39
C PRO A 152 5.77 10.64 5.61
N ASP A 153 5.60 11.45 6.66
CA ASP A 153 4.92 11.17 7.94
C ASP A 153 4.38 12.53 8.46
N THR A 154 3.21 12.94 7.98
CA THR A 154 2.68 14.30 8.17
C THR A 154 2.36 14.61 9.62
N ASP A 155 1.81 13.64 10.36
CA ASP A 155 1.42 13.85 11.75
C ASP A 155 2.53 13.52 12.77
N GLY A 156 3.60 12.86 12.32
CA GLY A 156 4.79 12.56 13.11
C GLY A 156 4.59 11.44 14.11
N ASP A 157 3.66 10.52 13.87
CA ASP A 157 3.38 9.37 14.74
C ASP A 157 4.37 8.19 14.53
N GLY A 158 5.17 8.25 13.46
CA GLY A 158 6.19 7.29 13.08
C GLY A 158 5.74 6.25 12.04
N TYR A 159 4.53 6.37 11.49
CA TYR A 159 4.06 5.64 10.32
C TYR A 159 4.06 6.55 9.09
N LEU A 160 4.27 5.97 7.90
CA LEU A 160 4.27 6.78 6.67
C LEU A 160 2.84 7.02 6.19
N ASP A 161 2.54 8.20 5.65
CA ASP A 161 1.17 8.57 5.24
C ASP A 161 0.62 7.55 4.22
N GLY A 162 1.44 7.18 3.23
CA GLY A 162 1.13 6.17 2.22
C GLY A 162 0.91 4.76 2.81
N GLU A 163 1.63 4.38 3.87
CA GLU A 163 1.42 3.11 4.57
C GLU A 163 0.09 3.10 5.32
N GLU A 164 -0.23 4.21 5.98
CA GLU A 164 -1.46 4.41 6.73
C GLU A 164 -2.68 4.39 5.83
N VAL A 165 -2.69 5.19 4.77
CA VAL A 165 -3.75 5.24 3.77
C VAL A 165 -4.03 3.85 3.21
N LYS A 166 -2.97 3.13 2.82
CA LYS A 166 -3.07 1.77 2.28
C LYS A 166 -3.64 0.77 3.28
N ALA A 167 -3.39 0.97 4.57
CA ALA A 167 -3.88 0.12 5.63
C ALA A 167 -5.21 0.61 6.27
N GLY A 168 -5.75 1.73 5.80
CA GLY A 168 -7.04 2.31 6.22
C GLY A 168 -6.97 3.09 7.53
N TYR A 169 -5.81 3.63 7.87
CA TYR A 169 -5.58 4.55 8.98
C TYR A 169 -5.70 6.01 8.49
N ASN A 170 -5.65 6.96 9.42
CA ASN A 170 -5.77 8.38 9.12
C ASN A 170 -4.38 9.04 9.19
N PRO A 171 -3.79 9.49 8.08
CA PRO A 171 -2.43 10.05 8.03
C PRO A 171 -2.29 11.46 8.66
N LEU A 172 -3.29 11.87 9.44
CA LEU A 172 -3.34 13.17 10.12
C LEU A 172 -3.67 12.98 11.62
N ASP A 173 -3.67 11.75 12.11
CA ASP A 173 -3.93 11.43 13.51
C ASP A 173 -2.60 11.13 14.22
N PRO A 174 -2.08 12.06 15.06
CA PRO A 174 -0.76 11.94 15.69
C PRO A 174 -0.67 10.83 16.76
N ARG A 175 -1.65 9.93 16.81
CA ARG A 175 -1.70 8.78 17.69
C ARG A 175 -1.21 7.55 16.90
N PRO A 176 -0.08 6.95 17.32
CA PRO A 176 0.53 5.80 16.66
C PRO A 176 -0.48 4.72 16.24
N GLY A 177 -0.71 4.58 14.93
CA GLY A 177 -1.55 3.53 14.35
C GLY A 177 -3.02 3.62 14.77
N ALA A 178 -3.57 4.83 14.91
CA ALA A 178 -4.97 5.04 15.23
C ALA A 178 -5.88 4.68 14.06
N LYS A 179 -6.65 3.60 14.22
CA LYS A 179 -7.69 3.28 13.26
C LYS A 179 -8.82 4.30 13.33
N LEU A 180 -9.39 4.65 12.19
CA LEU A 180 -10.52 5.58 12.09
C LEU A 180 -11.72 5.18 12.99
N LEU A 181 -11.89 3.89 13.31
CA LEU A 181 -12.96 3.41 14.20
C LEU A 181 -12.71 3.69 15.70
N ASP A 182 -11.47 3.92 16.12
CA ASP A 182 -11.13 4.17 17.52
C ASP A 182 -11.45 5.64 17.84
N LEU A 183 -11.29 6.54 16.87
CA LEU A 183 -11.78 7.93 16.94
C LEU A 183 -13.30 8.00 17.18
N LEU A 184 -14.09 7.18 16.44
CA LEU A 184 -15.55 7.22 16.55
C LEU A 184 -16.06 6.71 17.90
N LYS A 185 -15.42 5.68 18.48
CA LYS A 185 -15.75 5.23 19.83
C LYS A 185 -15.43 6.26 20.90
N GLU A 186 -14.30 6.95 20.75
CA GLU A 186 -13.90 7.98 21.69
C GLU A 186 -14.86 9.17 21.65
N ILE A 187 -15.31 9.59 20.46
CA ILE A 187 -16.35 10.62 20.32
C ILE A 187 -17.65 10.19 21.01
N GLU A 188 -18.13 8.96 20.79
CA GLU A 188 -19.34 8.43 21.45
C GLU A 188 -19.20 8.35 22.99
N GLU A 189 -18.00 8.05 23.49
CA GLU A 189 -17.73 8.04 24.93
C GLU A 189 -17.68 9.46 25.51
N THR A 190 -17.14 10.43 24.76
CA THR A 190 -17.10 11.84 25.20
C THR A 190 -18.47 12.51 25.23
N GLU A 191 -19.36 12.25 24.26
CA GLU A 191 -20.74 12.80 24.26
C GLU A 191 -21.55 12.31 25.46
N LYS A 192 -21.40 11.04 25.86
CA LYS A 192 -22.06 10.50 27.06
C LYS A 192 -21.63 11.16 28.37
N ILE A 193 -20.38 11.64 28.43
CA ILE A 193 -19.85 12.30 29.62
C ILE A 193 -20.41 13.72 29.74
N GLU A 194 -20.65 14.41 28.63
CA GLU A 194 -21.25 15.76 28.65
C GLU A 194 -22.74 15.71 29.04
N GLU A 195 -23.52 14.77 28.48
CA GLU A 195 -24.93 14.59 28.85
C GLU A 195 -25.10 14.22 30.34
N GLY A 196 -24.19 13.41 30.90
CA GLY A 196 -24.24 13.01 32.31
C GLY A 196 -23.89 14.13 33.31
N ASN A 197 -23.14 15.15 32.88
CA ASN A 197 -22.74 16.26 33.75
C ASN A 197 -23.79 17.37 33.83
N GLU A 198 -24.66 17.53 32.83
CA GLU A 198 -25.76 18.50 32.86
C GLU A 198 -26.89 18.07 33.83
N GLU A 199 -27.15 16.77 33.99
CA GLU A 199 -28.17 16.27 34.93
C GLU A 199 -27.77 16.35 36.42
N SER A 200 -26.49 16.56 36.72
CA SER A 200 -25.97 16.66 38.10
C SER A 200 -25.96 18.09 38.67
N ASN A 201 -26.29 19.10 37.84
CA ASN A 201 -26.30 20.52 38.19
C ASN A 201 -27.70 21.15 38.23
N LEU A 202 -28.77 20.34 38.17
CA LEU A 202 -30.18 20.73 38.37
C LEU A 202 -30.69 20.23 39.73
#